data_AF-A0A1H5VHA3-F1
#
_entry.id   AF-A0A1H5VHA3-F1
#
_cell.length_a   1.000
_cell.length_b   1.000
_cell.length_c   1.000
_cell.angle_alpha   90.00
_cell.angle_beta   90.00
_cell.angle_gamma   90.00
#
_symmetry.space_group_name_H-M   'P 1'
#
loop_
_entity.id
_entity.type
_entity.pdbx_description
1 polymer ?
#
loop_
_entity_poly.entity_id
_entity_poly.type
_entity_poly.pdbx_seq_one_letter_code
_entity_poly.pdbx_strand_id
1 'polypeptide(L)'
;MSNQQDMNLKALVDTPLKKVAMVAFVLTNIGMFAVPAGLGTMGAAMGWPTEDTVSIVGIGFAINEVILFGSIAILGKPLVNLIRVKLKRIFKPAPSDR
;
A
#
# COMPACT_ATOMS: atom_id res chain seq x y z
N MET A 1 22.46 -10.10 -22.41
CA MET A 1 21.22 -9.32 -22.66
C MET A 1 20.20 -9.73 -21.61
N SER A 2 19.70 -8.76 -20.85
CA SER A 2 18.92 -8.94 -19.63
C SER A 2 17.61 -9.66 -19.89
N ASN A 3 17.45 -10.85 -19.30
CA ASN A 3 16.18 -11.52 -19.12
C ASN A 3 15.34 -10.80 -18.06
N GLN A 4 15.15 -9.47 -18.20
CA GLN A 4 14.05 -8.75 -17.58
C GLN A 4 12.79 -9.25 -18.29
N GLN A 5 12.40 -10.50 -18.00
CA GLN A 5 11.05 -10.96 -18.21
C GLN A 5 10.15 -9.85 -17.70
N ASP A 6 9.21 -9.45 -18.55
CA ASP A 6 8.09 -8.61 -18.24
C ASP A 6 7.41 -9.05 -16.93
N MET A 7 7.96 -8.64 -15.78
CA MET A 7 7.24 -8.58 -14.51
C MET A 7 6.25 -7.43 -14.65
N ASN A 8 5.26 -7.69 -15.47
CA ASN A 8 4.17 -6.81 -15.78
C ASN A 8 3.10 -7.04 -14.70
N LEU A 9 2.29 -6.03 -14.43
CA LEU A 9 1.21 -6.09 -13.43
C LEU A 9 0.36 -7.36 -13.58
N LYS A 10 0.24 -7.91 -14.80
CA LYS A 10 -0.40 -9.22 -15.07
C LYS A 10 0.12 -10.37 -14.21
N ALA A 11 1.42 -10.45 -13.93
CA ALA A 11 2.00 -11.50 -13.10
C ALA A 11 1.66 -11.35 -11.60
N LEU A 12 1.23 -10.16 -11.17
CA LEU A 12 0.76 -9.89 -9.81
C LEU A 12 -0.72 -10.23 -9.62
N VAL A 13 -1.49 -10.38 -10.71
CA VAL A 13 -2.95 -10.51 -10.67
C VAL A 13 -3.44 -11.72 -11.46
N ASP A 14 -2.60 -12.76 -11.52
CA ASP A 14 -2.83 -14.01 -12.24
C ASP A 14 -4.01 -14.82 -11.70
N THR A 15 -4.38 -14.62 -10.43
CA THR A 15 -5.53 -15.26 -9.80
C THR A 15 -6.55 -14.24 -9.29
N PRO A 16 -7.85 -14.61 -9.17
CA PRO A 16 -8.86 -13.75 -8.56
C PRO A 16 -8.48 -13.28 -7.15
N LEU A 17 -7.91 -14.17 -6.33
CA LEU A 17 -7.46 -13.83 -4.98
C LEU A 17 -6.37 -12.75 -5.00
N LYS A 18 -5.39 -12.88 -5.89
CA LYS A 18 -4.32 -11.88 -6.02
C LYS A 18 -4.82 -10.56 -6.61
N LYS A 19 -5.84 -10.56 -7.47
CA LYS A 19 -6.53 -9.33 -7.91
C LYS A 19 -7.12 -8.59 -6.72
N VAL A 20 -7.88 -9.29 -5.88
CA VAL A 20 -8.48 -8.70 -4.66
C VAL A 20 -7.38 -8.21 -3.73
N ALA A 21 -6.33 -9.00 -3.50
CA ALA A 21 -5.20 -8.58 -2.68
C ALA A 21 -4.48 -7.35 -3.25
N MET A 22 -4.35 -7.23 -4.57
CA MET A 22 -3.76 -6.05 -5.21
C MET A 22 -4.63 -4.80 -5.01
N VAL A 23 -5.94 -4.94 -5.18
CA VAL A 23 -6.90 -3.85 -4.90
C VAL A 23 -6.84 -3.45 -3.43
N ALA A 24 -6.90 -4.43 -2.53
CA ALA A 24 -6.78 -4.21 -1.09
C ALA A 24 -5.46 -3.52 -0.72
N PHE A 25 -4.33 -3.97 -1.28
CA PHE A 25 -3.02 -3.34 -1.08
C PHE A 25 -3.00 -1.87 -1.52
N VAL A 26 -3.57 -1.55 -2.69
CA VAL A 26 -3.65 -0.15 -3.15
C VAL A 26 -4.56 0.68 -2.25
N LEU A 27 -5.73 0.14 -1.90
CA LEU A 27 -6.70 0.81 -1.04
C LEU A 27 -6.13 1.07 0.36
N THR A 28 -5.35 0.15 0.92
CA THR A 28 -4.77 0.35 2.26
C THR A 28 -3.61 1.36 2.27
N ASN A 29 -2.85 1.46 1.17
CA ASN A 29 -1.86 2.53 1.02
C ASN A 29 -2.51 3.92 0.95
N ILE A 30 -3.67 4.03 0.28
CA ILE A 30 -4.47 5.28 0.29
C ILE A 30 -5.10 5.49 1.66
N GLY A 31 -5.66 4.42 2.24
CA GLY A 31 -6.33 4.39 3.54
C GLY A 31 -5.44 4.87 4.68
N MET A 32 -4.13 4.65 4.59
CA MET A 32 -3.16 5.14 5.58
C MET A 32 -3.25 6.66 5.82
N PHE A 33 -3.60 7.43 4.79
CA PHE A 33 -3.79 8.88 4.89
C PHE A 33 -5.27 9.27 4.99
N ALA A 34 -6.12 8.57 4.25
CA ALA A 34 -7.55 8.88 4.19
C ALA A 34 -8.28 8.56 5.50
N VAL A 35 -7.90 7.48 6.20
CA VAL A 35 -8.57 7.04 7.44
C VAL A 35 -8.34 8.04 8.57
N PRO A 36 -7.10 8.46 8.91
CA PRO A 36 -6.90 9.48 9.94
C PRO A 36 -7.54 10.83 9.59
N ALA A 37 -7.44 11.27 8.33
CA ALA A 37 -8.04 12.53 7.89
C ALA A 37 -9.58 12.48 7.94
N GLY A 38 -10.19 11.41 7.44
CA GLY A 38 -11.64 11.24 7.42
C GLY A 38 -12.24 11.06 8.81
N LEU A 39 -11.69 10.16 9.62
CA LEU A 39 -12.20 9.91 10.98
C LEU A 39 -11.89 11.07 11.92
N GLY A 40 -10.75 11.75 11.75
CA GLY A 40 -10.43 12.94 12.52
C GLY A 40 -11.39 14.10 12.24
N THR A 41 -11.68 14.36 10.95
CA THR A 41 -12.66 15.41 10.56
C THR A 41 -14.08 15.05 10.98
N MET A 42 -14.45 13.78 10.89
CA MET A 42 -15.75 13.27 11.36
C MET A 42 -15.90 13.42 12.88
N GLY A 43 -14.89 13.02 13.67
CA GLY A 43 -14.92 13.17 15.12
C GLY A 43 -15.04 14.63 15.56
N ALA A 44 -14.33 15.53 14.89
CA ALA A 44 -14.47 16.98 15.11
C ALA A 44 -15.87 17.49 14.77
N ALA A 45 -16.46 17.04 13.66
CA ALA A 45 -17.81 17.44 13.25
C ALA A 45 -18.91 16.90 14.18
N MET A 46 -18.69 15.74 14.80
CA MET A 46 -19.61 15.11 15.76
C MET A 46 -19.38 15.55 17.21
N GLY A 47 -18.37 16.38 17.46
CA GLY A 47 -18.03 16.85 18.80
C GLY A 47 -17.53 15.75 19.73
N TRP A 48 -16.90 14.71 19.18
CA TRP A 48 -16.32 13.64 19.98
C TRP A 48 -15.16 14.16 20.82
N PRO A 49 -14.98 13.64 22.04
CA PRO A 49 -13.74 13.83 22.79
C PRO A 49 -12.53 13.44 21.92
N THR A 50 -11.43 14.19 22.07
CA THR A 50 -10.18 13.91 21.35
C THR A 50 -9.70 12.48 21.60
N GLU A 51 -9.89 11.99 22.82
CA GLU A 51 -9.53 10.65 23.28
C GLU A 51 -10.23 9.56 22.45
N ASP A 52 -11.55 9.70 22.28
CA ASP A 52 -12.39 8.77 21.52
C ASP A 52 -12.05 8.83 20.03
N THR A 53 -11.83 10.03 19.50
CA THR A 53 -11.43 10.23 18.09
C THR A 53 -10.10 9.55 17.80
N VAL A 54 -9.09 9.75 18.67
CA VAL A 54 -7.77 9.10 18.52
C VAL A 54 -7.89 7.59 18.64
N SER A 55 -8.71 7.09 19.58
CA SER A 55 -8.95 5.66 19.75
C SER A 55 -9.55 5.03 18.49
N ILE A 56 -10.61 5.63 17.94
CA ILE A 56 -11.29 5.14 16.73
C ILE A 56 -10.37 5.23 15.50
N VAL A 57 -9.63 6.32 15.34
CA VAL A 57 -8.61 6.46 14.29
C VAL A 57 -7.54 5.36 14.42
N GLY A 58 -7.07 5.10 15.64
CA GLY A 58 -6.08 4.07 15.93
C GLY A 58 -6.56 2.66 15.57
N ILE A 59 -7.82 2.33 15.88
CA ILE A 59 -8.44 1.06 15.47
C ILE A 59 -8.54 0.97 13.94
N GLY A 60 -8.99 2.05 13.29
CA GLY A 60 -9.07 2.10 11.82
C GLY A 60 -7.71 1.90 11.16
N PHE A 61 -6.66 2.50 11.72
CA PHE A 61 -5.28 2.31 11.28
C PHE A 61 -4.82 0.86 11.47
N ALA A 62 -5.08 0.25 12.64
CA ALA A 62 -4.71 -1.14 12.90
C ALA A 62 -5.39 -2.12 11.92
N ILE A 63 -6.68 -1.94 11.62
CA ILE A 63 -7.40 -2.75 10.62
C ILE A 63 -6.78 -2.57 9.23
N ASN A 64 -6.45 -1.32 8.85
CA ASN A 64 -5.80 -1.02 7.59
C ASN A 64 -4.46 -1.75 7.44
N GLU A 65 -3.64 -1.76 8.50
CA GLU A 65 -2.35 -2.47 8.52
C GLU A 65 -2.51 -3.98 8.40
N VAL A 66 -3.47 -4.59 9.10
CA VAL A 66 -3.72 -6.04 8.98
C VAL A 66 -4.05 -6.42 7.54
N ILE A 67 -4.90 -5.64 6.87
CA ILE A 67 -5.26 -5.86 5.47
C ILE A 67 -4.04 -5.62 4.55
N LEU A 68 -3.22 -4.61 4.84
CA LEU A 68 -1.98 -4.34 4.10
C LEU A 68 -1.02 -5.53 4.18
N PHE A 69 -0.70 -6.01 5.38
CA PHE A 69 0.21 -7.16 5.56
C PHE A 69 -0.36 -8.45 4.98
N GLY A 70 -1.67 -8.70 5.15
CA GLY A 70 -2.34 -9.84 4.52
C GLY A 70 -2.25 -9.79 2.99
N SER A 71 -2.44 -8.61 2.41
CA SER A 71 -2.32 -8.41 0.95
C SER A 71 -0.89 -8.65 0.47
N ILE A 72 0.12 -8.16 1.20
CA ILE A 72 1.53 -8.41 0.91
C ILE A 72 1.85 -9.91 1.00
N ALA A 73 1.33 -10.61 2.01
CA ALA A 73 1.54 -12.04 2.18
C ALA A 73 0.98 -12.85 0.98
N ILE A 74 -0.18 -12.46 0.46
CA ILE A 74 -0.82 -13.09 -0.71
C ILE A 74 -0.07 -12.75 -2.01
N LEU A 75 0.34 -11.49 -2.19
CA LEU A 75 1.02 -11.03 -3.41
C LEU A 75 2.48 -11.49 -3.47
N GLY A 76 3.14 -11.62 -2.32
CA GLY A 76 4.41 -12.30 -2.11
C GLY A 76 5.60 -11.80 -2.95
N LYS A 77 6.45 -12.77 -3.31
CA LYS A 77 7.66 -12.70 -4.19
C LYS A 77 7.59 -11.57 -5.24
N PRO A 78 6.64 -11.70 -6.17
CA PRO A 78 6.50 -10.80 -7.32
C PRO A 78 6.34 -9.33 -6.95
N LEU A 79 5.59 -8.99 -5.89
CA LEU A 79 5.33 -7.59 -5.51
C LEU A 79 6.62 -6.91 -5.04
N VAL A 80 7.36 -7.57 -4.15
CA VAL A 80 8.62 -7.06 -3.61
C VAL A 80 9.65 -6.86 -4.72
N ASN A 81 9.74 -7.82 -5.65
CA ASN A 81 10.65 -7.68 -6.79
C ASN A 81 10.25 -6.51 -7.71
N LEU A 82 8.95 -6.30 -7.95
CA LEU A 82 8.47 -5.18 -8.76
C LEU A 82 8.78 -3.84 -8.09
N ILE A 83 8.52 -3.70 -6.80
CA ILE A 83 8.87 -2.51 -6.01
C ILE A 83 10.38 -2.26 -6.08
N ARG A 84 11.20 -3.29 -5.87
CA ARG A 84 12.66 -3.18 -5.91
C ARG A 84 13.17 -2.71 -7.27
N VAL A 85 12.62 -3.23 -8.37
CA VAL A 85 13.00 -2.82 -9.74
C VAL A 85 12.59 -1.38 -10.00
N LYS A 86 11.39 -0.95 -9.56
CA LYS A 86 10.93 0.44 -9.70
C LYS A 86 11.78 1.41 -8.88
N LEU A 87 12.07 1.09 -7.61
CA LEU A 87 12.96 1.89 -6.77
C LEU A 87 14.34 2.04 -7.39
N LYS A 88 14.96 0.94 -7.83
CA LYS A 88 16.27 0.99 -8.50
C LYS A 88 16.26 1.85 -9.77
N ARG A 89 15.14 1.91 -10.49
CA ARG A 89 15.00 2.77 -11.68
C ARG A 89 14.90 4.25 -11.28
N ILE A 90 14.15 4.58 -10.23
CA ILE A 90 13.97 5.96 -9.74
C ILE A 90 15.29 6.48 -9.17
N PHE A 91 16.00 5.66 -8.41
CA PHE A 91 17.26 6.02 -7.76
C PHE A 91 18.50 5.66 -8.58
N LYS A 92 18.36 5.37 -9.87
CA LYS A 92 19.54 5.12 -10.72
C LYS A 92 20.26 6.47 -10.86
N PRO A 93 21.52 6.60 -10.41
CA PRO A 93 22.26 7.84 -10.59
C PRO A 93 22.36 8.14 -12.09
N ALA A 94 22.21 9.42 -12.44
CA ALA A 94 22.43 9.87 -13.81
C ALA A 94 23.82 9.39 -14.27
N PRO A 95 23.97 8.93 -15.53
CA PRO A 95 25.28 8.58 -16.04
C PRO A 95 26.22 9.76 -15.81
N SER A 96 27.32 9.52 -15.11
CA SER A 96 28.38 10.51 -15.00
C SER A 96 29.02 10.62 -16.37
N ASP A 97 28.62 11.62 -17.16
CA ASP A 97 29.40 12.07 -18.31
C ASP A 97 30.65 12.79 -17.78
N ARG A 98 31.65 12.03 -17.32
CA ARG A 98 33.07 12.43 -17.18
C ARG A 98 33.97 11.20 -17.22
#